data_AF-N0B2S4-F1
#
_entry.id   AF-N0B2S4-F1
#
_cell.length_a   1.000
_cell.length_b   1.000
_cell.length_c   1.000
_cell.angle_alpha   90.00
_cell.angle_beta   90.00
_cell.angle_gamma   90.00
#
_symmetry.space_group_name_H-M   'P 1'
#
loop_
_entity.id
_entity.type
_entity.pdbx_description
1 polymer ?
#
loop_
_entity_poly.entity_id
_entity_poly.type
_entity_poly.pdbx_seq_one_letter_code
_entity_poly.pdbx_strand_id
1 'polypeptide(L)'
;MDLFEEILTNDIEQNPIIEIREKNEHPKVVYEKLDIEEPSGQQISSIAQYLLAPFILVSSNGMLDIPIVNDKTLDIAIKEIAPHFNKVVKIITNEKQVDIRLQNVKESSKIHFMNLKENRKVNAIVSDIYSEGTSSWGETFIPKEFRVNLDLVGKTANHDILSMWDFFEHTFVQTYGGMAIIPSGWTFDESFKDRVAVRSFASVCNEMMVTVNSENNFITSILIS
;
A
#
# COMPACT_ATOMS: atom_id res chain seq x y z
N MET A 1 15.48 -22.58 -4.37
CA MET A 1 14.35 -22.06 -5.16
C MET A 1 14.82 -20.73 -5.70
N ASP A 2 15.14 -20.65 -6.98
CA ASP A 2 15.97 -19.56 -7.52
C ASP A 2 15.24 -18.20 -7.53
N LEU A 3 13.91 -18.23 -7.35
CA LEU A 3 13.05 -17.06 -7.27
C LEU A 3 13.30 -16.22 -6.01
N PHE A 4 13.72 -16.82 -4.90
CA PHE A 4 13.85 -16.15 -3.60
C PHE A 4 15.24 -16.32 -3.02
N GLU A 5 15.86 -15.21 -2.65
CA GLU A 5 17.13 -15.16 -1.92
C GLU A 5 16.84 -14.76 -0.47
N GLU A 6 17.14 -15.65 0.49
CA GLU A 6 16.93 -15.36 1.92
C GLU A 6 17.87 -14.24 2.36
N ILE A 7 17.29 -13.19 2.95
CA ILE A 7 18.07 -12.11 3.55
C ILE A 7 18.42 -12.59 4.95
N LEU A 8 19.66 -13.08 5.10
CA LEU A 8 20.20 -13.39 6.42
C LEU A 8 20.31 -12.09 7.20
N THR A 9 19.36 -11.86 8.09
CA THR A 9 19.52 -10.90 9.18
C THR A 9 20.59 -11.48 10.10
N ASN A 10 21.86 -11.22 9.78
CA ASN A 10 22.90 -11.26 10.80
C ASN A 10 22.40 -10.38 11.94
N ASP A 11 22.43 -10.93 13.15
CA ASP A 11 21.96 -10.33 14.39
C ASP A 11 21.91 -8.82 14.26
N ILE A 12 20.73 -8.24 14.46
CA ILE A 12 20.58 -6.82 14.78
C ILE A 12 21.66 -6.57 15.85
N GLU A 13 22.79 -5.99 15.44
CA GLU A 13 23.71 -5.40 16.38
C GLU A 13 22.79 -4.54 17.21
N GLN A 14 22.65 -4.92 18.49
CA GLN A 14 21.94 -4.14 19.47
C GLN A 14 22.71 -2.82 19.51
N ASN A 15 22.35 -1.91 18.60
CA ASN A 15 22.70 -0.52 18.71
C ASN A 15 22.22 -0.18 20.12
N PRO A 16 23.15 0.12 21.05
CA PRO A 16 22.74 0.50 22.38
C PRO A 16 21.74 1.62 22.17
N ILE A 17 20.58 1.52 22.81
CA ILE A 17 19.59 2.59 22.86
C ILE A 17 20.39 3.82 23.31
N ILE A 18 20.78 4.65 22.36
CA ILE A 18 21.33 5.96 22.65
C ILE A 18 20.13 6.65 23.27
N GLU A 19 20.16 6.88 24.58
CA GLU A 19 19.26 7.80 25.23
C GLU A 19 19.46 9.17 24.58
N ILE A 20 18.74 9.41 23.49
CA ILE A 20 18.60 10.72 22.89
C ILE A 20 17.74 11.52 23.87
N ARG A 21 18.37 12.10 24.88
CA ARG A 21 17.83 13.28 25.57
C ARG A 21 17.96 14.47 24.63
N GLU A 22 17.17 14.50 23.57
CA GLU A 22 16.97 15.70 22.77
C GLU A 22 15.67 16.38 23.19
N LYS A 23 15.71 17.72 23.16
CA LYS A 23 14.68 18.62 23.69
C LYS A 23 13.26 18.16 23.32
N ASN A 24 12.41 18.09 24.34
CA ASN A 24 10.96 17.90 24.25
C ASN A 24 10.26 19.09 23.54
N GLU A 25 10.63 19.41 22.31
CA GLU A 25 9.78 20.18 21.42
C GLU A 25 9.03 19.17 20.55
N HIS A 26 7.81 18.83 20.96
CA HIS A 26 6.91 18.10 20.09
C HIS A 26 6.83 18.84 18.75
N PRO A 27 6.99 18.16 17.61
CA PRO A 27 6.85 18.79 16.32
C PRO A 27 5.48 19.48 16.29
N LYS A 28 5.43 20.75 15.87
CA LYS A 28 4.14 21.41 15.70
C LYS A 28 3.49 20.77 14.49
N VAL A 29 2.31 20.23 14.73
CA VAL A 29 1.48 19.62 13.69
C VAL A 29 0.24 20.48 13.54
N VAL A 30 -0.02 20.93 12.33
CA VAL A 30 -1.23 21.67 11.98
C VAL A 30 -2.17 20.72 11.26
N TYR A 31 -3.43 20.70 11.71
CA TYR A 31 -4.49 19.90 11.12
C TYR A 31 -5.51 20.84 10.47
N GLU A 32 -5.70 20.69 9.17
CA GLU A 32 -6.70 21.44 8.40
C GLU A 32 -7.74 20.45 7.88
N LYS A 33 -8.98 20.57 8.34
CA LYS A 33 -10.08 19.79 7.75
C LYS A 33 -10.28 20.27 6.31
N LEU A 34 -10.35 19.34 5.38
CA LEU A 34 -10.69 19.64 4.00
C LEU A 34 -12.16 19.30 3.74
N ASP A 35 -12.87 20.23 3.11
CA ASP A 35 -14.20 19.96 2.58
C ASP A 35 -14.04 19.47 1.14
N ILE A 36 -14.36 18.18 0.95
CA ILE A 36 -14.18 17.49 -0.33
C ILE A 36 -15.53 17.39 -1.01
N GLU A 37 -15.56 17.78 -2.28
CA GLU A 37 -16.77 17.65 -3.10
C GLU A 37 -17.15 16.17 -3.26
N GLU A 38 -18.45 15.89 -3.31
CA GLU A 38 -18.92 14.53 -3.58
C GLU A 38 -18.49 14.11 -4.99
N PRO A 39 -18.12 12.83 -5.19
CA PRO A 39 -17.71 12.35 -6.49
C PRO A 39 -18.88 12.48 -7.46
N SER A 40 -18.70 13.24 -8.55
CA SER A 40 -19.72 13.52 -9.55
C SER A 40 -19.92 12.31 -10.47
N GLY A 41 -20.48 11.21 -9.94
CA GLY A 41 -20.76 9.99 -10.71
C GLY A 41 -19.52 9.35 -11.36
N GLN A 42 -18.31 9.72 -10.93
CA GLN A 42 -17.07 9.18 -11.47
C GLN A 42 -16.88 7.73 -11.05
N GLN A 43 -16.35 6.93 -11.98
CA GLN A 43 -15.88 5.58 -11.72
C GLN A 43 -14.72 5.63 -10.71
N ILE A 44 -14.68 4.69 -9.75
CA ILE A 44 -13.57 4.58 -8.80
C ILE A 44 -12.30 4.26 -9.60
N SER A 45 -11.29 5.13 -9.55
CA SER A 45 -10.05 4.94 -10.31
C SER A 45 -9.26 3.73 -9.81
N SER A 46 -8.31 3.20 -10.61
CA SER A 46 -7.49 2.05 -10.21
C SER A 46 -6.68 2.31 -8.93
N ILE A 47 -6.17 3.54 -8.75
CA ILE A 47 -5.47 3.98 -7.54
C ILE A 47 -6.43 3.99 -6.34
N ALA A 48 -7.61 4.60 -6.50
CA ALA A 48 -8.62 4.64 -5.45
C ALA A 48 -9.10 3.22 -5.10
N GLN A 49 -9.30 2.33 -6.08
CA GLN A 49 -9.64 0.93 -5.84
C GLN A 49 -8.58 0.23 -5.00
N TYR A 50 -7.30 0.41 -5.30
CA TYR A 50 -6.21 -0.16 -4.53
C TYR A 50 -6.24 0.32 -3.07
N LEU A 51 -6.35 1.63 -2.86
CA LEU A 51 -6.32 2.22 -1.51
C LEU A 51 -7.60 1.95 -0.70
N LEU A 52 -8.75 1.73 -1.35
CA LEU A 52 -10.00 1.37 -0.70
C LEU A 52 -10.07 -0.10 -0.31
N ALA A 53 -9.43 -0.99 -1.06
CA ALA A 53 -9.59 -2.43 -0.92
C ALA A 53 -9.27 -2.95 0.50
N PRO A 54 -8.18 -2.55 1.18
CA PRO A 54 -7.93 -2.96 2.57
C PRO A 54 -9.06 -2.56 3.52
N PHE A 55 -9.60 -1.36 3.35
CA PHE A 55 -10.64 -0.84 4.25
C PHE A 55 -12.00 -1.52 4.03
N ILE A 56 -12.25 -1.99 2.81
CA ILE A 56 -13.52 -2.62 2.45
C ILE A 56 -13.49 -4.14 2.67
N LEU A 57 -12.38 -4.79 2.32
CA LEU A 57 -12.27 -6.24 2.26
C LEU A 57 -11.60 -6.85 3.50
N VAL A 58 -10.82 -6.06 4.25
CA VAL A 58 -10.06 -6.55 5.40
C VAL A 58 -10.55 -5.91 6.71
N SER A 59 -10.44 -4.58 6.85
CA SER A 59 -10.79 -3.88 8.10
C SER A 59 -11.29 -2.45 7.88
N SER A 60 -12.51 -2.15 8.33
CA SER A 60 -13.17 -0.85 8.09
C SER A 60 -12.65 0.34 8.90
N ASN A 61 -11.81 0.10 9.92
CA ASN A 61 -11.47 1.11 10.93
C ASN A 61 -10.06 1.70 10.78
N GLY A 62 -9.40 1.45 9.66
CA GLY A 62 -8.06 1.96 9.43
C GLY A 62 -8.02 3.43 9.02
N MET A 63 -6.80 3.94 8.96
CA MET A 63 -6.46 5.30 8.55
C MET A 63 -5.41 5.21 7.45
N LEU A 64 -5.53 6.06 6.44
CA LEU A 64 -4.56 6.17 5.35
C LEU A 64 -3.97 7.57 5.37
N ASP A 65 -2.65 7.66 5.44
CA ASP A 65 -1.92 8.91 5.26
C ASP A 65 -1.20 8.86 3.92
N ILE A 66 -1.50 9.81 3.04
CA ILE A 66 -0.87 9.94 1.73
C ILE A 66 0.13 11.10 1.79
N PRO A 67 1.45 10.85 1.67
CA PRO A 67 2.43 11.89 1.56
C PRO A 67 2.23 12.68 0.26
N ILE A 68 2.29 14.01 0.35
CA ILE A 68 2.15 14.90 -0.79
C ILE A 68 3.51 15.53 -1.09
N VAL A 69 4.09 15.16 -2.23
CA VAL A 69 5.41 15.69 -2.66
C VAL A 69 5.29 16.76 -3.75
N ASN A 70 4.17 16.78 -4.49
CA ASN A 70 3.93 17.73 -5.58
C ASN A 70 2.43 17.92 -5.88
N ASP A 71 2.11 18.94 -6.69
CA ASP A 71 0.72 19.30 -7.03
C ASP A 71 -0.03 18.17 -7.75
N LYS A 72 0.66 17.34 -8.54
CA LYS A 72 0.04 16.20 -9.24
C LYS A 72 -0.45 15.14 -8.24
N THR A 73 0.37 14.81 -7.24
CA THR A 73 -0.01 13.85 -6.18
C THR A 73 -1.11 14.40 -5.29
N LEU A 74 -1.10 15.71 -5.01
CA LEU A 74 -2.19 16.39 -4.32
C LEU A 74 -3.51 16.30 -5.12
N ASP A 75 -3.45 16.57 -6.42
CA ASP A 75 -4.62 16.53 -7.29
C ASP A 75 -5.25 15.12 -7.32
N ILE A 76 -4.45 14.06 -7.44
CA ILE A 76 -4.94 12.68 -7.39
C ILE A 76 -5.54 12.38 -6.01
N ALA A 77 -4.84 12.74 -4.93
CA ALA A 77 -5.32 12.53 -3.56
C ALA A 77 -6.67 13.20 -3.31
N ILE A 78 -6.85 14.44 -3.77
CA ILE A 78 -8.06 15.23 -3.52
C ILE A 78 -9.21 14.87 -4.48
N LYS A 79 -8.92 14.62 -5.76
CA LYS A 79 -9.96 14.43 -6.79
C LYS A 79 -10.37 12.97 -6.97
N GLU A 80 -9.45 12.03 -6.78
CA GLU A 80 -9.74 10.61 -7.04
C GLU A 80 -9.94 9.80 -5.76
N ILE A 81 -9.19 10.11 -4.68
CA ILE A 81 -9.16 9.24 -3.49
C ILE A 81 -10.03 9.80 -2.37
N ALA A 82 -9.79 11.05 -1.97
CA ALA A 82 -10.49 11.73 -0.88
C ALA A 82 -12.03 11.73 -0.97
N PRO A 83 -12.67 11.82 -2.15
CA PRO A 83 -14.13 11.82 -2.25
C PRO A 83 -14.79 10.53 -1.72
N HIS A 84 -14.01 9.45 -1.56
CA HIS A 84 -14.47 8.16 -1.06
C HIS A 84 -14.41 8.02 0.47
N PHE A 85 -13.95 9.03 1.20
CA PHE A 85 -13.80 9.01 2.65
C PHE A 85 -14.64 10.10 3.34
N ASN A 86 -15.14 9.81 4.55
CA ASN A 86 -15.95 10.77 5.32
C ASN A 86 -15.10 11.83 6.02
N LYS A 87 -13.86 11.49 6.39
CA LYS A 87 -12.97 12.37 7.12
C LYS A 87 -11.68 12.55 6.32
N VAL A 88 -11.43 13.78 5.91
CA VAL A 88 -10.25 14.19 5.16
C VAL A 88 -9.59 15.36 5.86
N VAL A 89 -8.32 15.18 6.24
CA VAL A 89 -7.55 16.16 7.00
C VAL A 89 -6.19 16.32 6.35
N LYS A 90 -5.80 17.54 6.03
CA LYS A 90 -4.43 17.88 5.66
C LYS A 90 -3.62 18.06 6.94
N ILE A 91 -2.48 17.39 6.99
CA ILE A 91 -1.53 17.42 8.10
C ILE A 91 -0.28 18.13 7.60
N ILE A 92 0.19 19.12 8.35
CA ILE A 92 1.42 19.86 8.02
C ILE A 92 2.35 19.76 9.23
N THR A 93 3.55 19.22 9.02
CA THR A 93 4.59 19.11 10.05
C THR A 93 5.59 20.28 9.97
N ASN A 94 6.40 20.46 11.02
CA ASN A 94 7.46 21.47 11.07
C ASN A 94 8.46 21.38 9.91
N GLU A 95 8.66 20.19 9.35
CA GLU A 95 9.56 19.95 8.22
C GLU A 95 8.91 20.30 6.87
N LYS A 96 7.71 20.88 6.91
CA LYS A 96 6.85 21.16 5.76
C LYS A 96 6.42 19.91 4.99
N GLN A 97 6.54 18.73 5.59
CA GLN A 97 5.86 17.54 5.08
C GLN A 97 4.35 17.77 5.16
N VAL A 98 3.68 17.42 4.07
CA VAL A 98 2.23 17.51 3.94
C VAL A 98 1.69 16.11 3.71
N ASP A 99 0.77 15.67 4.56
CA ASP A 99 0.03 14.42 4.37
C ASP A 99 -1.46 14.70 4.22
N ILE A 100 -2.14 13.94 3.36
CA ILE A 100 -3.60 13.87 3.33
C ILE A 100 -4.03 12.61 4.09
N ARG A 101 -4.61 12.84 5.26
CA ARG A 101 -5.16 11.79 6.12
C ARG A 101 -6.62 11.51 5.77
N LEU A 102 -6.90 10.25 5.53
CA LEU A 102 -8.20 9.73 5.10
C LEU A 102 -8.68 8.69 6.11
N GLN A 103 -9.94 8.81 6.54
CA GLN A 103 -10.57 7.86 7.46
C GLN A 103 -12.04 7.65 7.11
N ASN A 104 -12.53 6.45 7.47
CA ASN A 104 -13.91 6.02 7.33
C ASN A 104 -14.42 6.11 5.90
N VAL A 105 -14.22 5.04 5.12
CA VAL A 105 -14.76 4.90 3.77
C VAL A 105 -16.28 5.17 3.77
N LYS A 106 -16.76 5.96 2.80
CA LYS A 106 -18.18 6.24 2.63
C LYS A 106 -18.94 4.97 2.25
N GLU A 107 -20.14 4.79 2.81
CA GLU A 107 -20.97 3.62 2.50
C GLU A 107 -21.33 3.51 1.01
N SER A 108 -21.57 4.65 0.34
CA SER A 108 -21.80 4.70 -1.10
C SER A 108 -20.61 4.17 -1.91
N SER A 109 -19.39 4.49 -1.49
CA SER A 109 -18.16 4.03 -2.14
C SER A 109 -17.93 2.54 -1.89
N LYS A 110 -18.25 2.06 -0.68
CA LYS A 110 -18.23 0.63 -0.34
C LYS A 110 -19.19 -0.17 -1.21
N ILE A 111 -20.44 0.27 -1.33
CA ILE A 111 -21.47 -0.37 -2.17
C ILE A 111 -21.00 -0.40 -3.64
N HIS A 112 -20.48 0.71 -4.16
CA HIS A 112 -19.98 0.79 -5.52
C HIS A 112 -18.80 -0.17 -5.74
N PHE A 113 -17.81 -0.21 -4.84
CA PHE A 113 -16.69 -1.14 -4.93
C PHE A 113 -17.15 -2.61 -4.91
N MET A 114 -18.08 -2.96 -4.01
CA MET A 114 -18.62 -4.32 -3.94
C MET A 114 -19.37 -4.71 -5.23
N ASN A 115 -20.12 -3.79 -5.82
CA ASN A 115 -20.75 -3.99 -7.12
C ASN A 115 -19.70 -4.22 -8.23
N LEU A 116 -18.61 -3.44 -8.27
CA LEU A 116 -17.49 -3.70 -9.19
C LEU A 116 -16.91 -5.10 -8.97
N LYS A 117 -16.74 -5.53 -7.73
CA LYS A 117 -16.20 -6.85 -7.38
C LYS A 117 -17.12 -7.98 -7.86
N GLU A 118 -18.41 -7.89 -7.56
CA GLU A 118 -19.42 -8.88 -8.00
C GLU A 118 -19.48 -9.00 -9.53
N ASN A 119 -19.31 -7.88 -10.23
CA ASN A 119 -19.31 -7.83 -11.69
C ASN A 119 -17.94 -8.09 -12.33
N ARG A 120 -16.91 -8.46 -11.54
CA ARG A 120 -15.53 -8.69 -12.01
C ARG A 120 -14.93 -7.51 -12.77
N LYS A 121 -15.24 -6.29 -12.31
CA LYS A 121 -14.78 -5.00 -12.85
C LYS A 121 -13.77 -4.29 -11.96
N VAL A 122 -13.40 -4.88 -10.82
CA VAL A 122 -12.25 -4.41 -10.04
C VAL A 122 -10.99 -4.60 -10.87
N ASN A 123 -10.07 -3.64 -10.77
CA ASN A 123 -8.76 -3.71 -11.40
C ASN A 123 -8.08 -5.06 -11.11
N ALA A 124 -7.48 -5.68 -12.12
CA ALA A 124 -6.92 -7.03 -12.00
C ALA A 124 -5.81 -7.15 -10.94
N ILE A 125 -4.99 -6.11 -10.77
CA ILE A 125 -3.92 -6.05 -9.75
C ILE A 125 -4.55 -6.05 -8.36
N VAL A 126 -5.54 -5.17 -8.14
CA VAL A 126 -6.26 -5.06 -6.86
C VAL A 126 -7.01 -6.36 -6.54
N SER A 127 -7.67 -6.93 -7.54
CA SER A 127 -8.38 -8.20 -7.39
C SER A 127 -7.41 -9.32 -7.01
N ASP A 128 -6.25 -9.42 -7.65
CA ASP A 128 -5.26 -10.46 -7.36
C ASP A 128 -4.73 -10.38 -5.91
N ILE A 129 -4.42 -9.17 -5.44
CA ILE A 129 -3.89 -8.93 -4.08
C ILE A 129 -4.92 -9.29 -3.00
N TYR A 130 -6.22 -8.99 -3.21
CA TYR A 130 -7.26 -9.10 -2.17
C TYR A 130 -8.35 -10.15 -2.50
N SER A 131 -8.09 -11.09 -3.40
CA SER A 131 -9.09 -12.09 -3.86
C SER A 131 -9.33 -13.21 -2.86
N GLU A 132 -8.28 -13.68 -2.20
CA GLU A 132 -8.33 -14.80 -1.26
C GLU A 132 -8.57 -14.23 0.15
N GLY A 133 -9.58 -14.71 0.87
CA GLY A 133 -10.12 -14.08 2.09
C GLY A 133 -9.12 -13.82 3.23
N THR A 134 -9.62 -13.23 4.32
CA THR A 134 -8.86 -12.56 5.40
C THR A 134 -7.48 -13.16 5.72
N SER A 135 -6.42 -12.47 5.28
CA SER A 135 -5.15 -12.41 6.00
C SER A 135 -5.40 -12.15 7.49
N SER A 136 -4.76 -12.89 8.39
CA SER A 136 -4.82 -12.63 9.84
C SER A 136 -3.89 -11.45 10.18
N TRP A 137 -4.36 -10.22 9.94
CA TRP A 137 -3.63 -9.02 10.36
C TRP A 137 -3.64 -8.98 11.89
N GLY A 138 -2.50 -9.28 12.54
CA GLY A 138 -2.33 -9.11 13.98
C GLY A 138 -1.99 -10.37 14.78
N GLU A 139 -1.78 -11.52 14.13
CA GLU A 139 -1.17 -12.67 14.81
C GLU A 139 0.35 -12.43 14.95
N THR A 140 0.92 -12.73 16.11
CA THR A 140 2.38 -12.75 16.28
C THR A 140 2.93 -13.97 15.57
N PHE A 141 3.93 -13.78 14.71
CA PHE A 141 4.62 -14.85 14.01
C PHE A 141 6.12 -14.56 13.93
N ILE A 142 6.91 -15.56 13.55
CA ILE A 142 8.34 -15.41 13.27
C ILE A 142 8.51 -15.04 11.78
N PRO A 143 8.85 -13.78 11.44
CA PRO A 143 9.01 -13.36 10.06
C PRO A 143 10.33 -13.87 9.49
N LYS A 144 10.33 -14.19 8.19
CA LYS A 144 11.52 -14.34 7.36
C LYS A 144 11.42 -13.44 6.15
N GLU A 145 12.54 -12.87 5.74
CA GLU A 145 12.60 -11.93 4.62
C GLU A 145 13.39 -12.52 3.46
N PHE A 146 12.86 -12.34 2.26
CA PHE A 146 13.49 -12.82 1.03
C PHE A 146 13.46 -11.73 -0.03
N ARG A 147 14.57 -11.55 -0.73
CA ARG A 147 14.61 -10.77 -1.97
C ARG A 147 14.06 -11.61 -3.11
N VAL A 148 13.22 -11.01 -3.95
CA VAL A 148 12.69 -11.65 -5.15
C VAL A 148 13.65 -11.42 -6.31
N ASN A 149 14.00 -12.49 -7.01
CA ASN A 149 14.73 -12.40 -8.27
C ASN A 149 13.78 -11.95 -9.40
N LEU A 150 13.74 -10.65 -9.68
CA LEU A 150 12.85 -10.05 -10.67
C LEU A 150 13.10 -10.51 -12.10
N ASP A 151 14.28 -11.06 -12.42
CA ASP A 151 14.59 -11.59 -13.75
C ASP A 151 13.86 -12.90 -14.04
N LEU A 152 13.41 -13.60 -13.00
CA LEU A 152 12.62 -14.82 -13.10
C LEU A 152 11.10 -14.55 -13.15
N VAL A 153 10.69 -13.29 -13.00
CA VAL A 153 9.29 -12.87 -13.07
C VAL A 153 8.95 -12.43 -14.50
N GLY A 154 7.87 -12.97 -15.07
CA GLY A 154 7.38 -12.58 -16.39
C GLY A 154 6.74 -11.19 -16.39
N LYS A 155 7.55 -10.12 -16.46
CA LYS A 155 7.10 -8.72 -16.38
C LYS A 155 5.99 -8.38 -17.38
N THR A 156 4.93 -7.73 -16.90
CA THR A 156 3.80 -7.27 -17.74
C THR A 156 3.40 -5.85 -17.34
N ALA A 157 3.68 -4.88 -18.19
CA ALA A 157 3.21 -3.51 -18.00
C ALA A 157 1.86 -3.28 -18.72
N ASN A 158 0.95 -2.58 -18.06
CA ASN A 158 -0.29 -2.05 -18.64
C ASN A 158 -0.52 -0.60 -18.16
N HIS A 159 -1.54 0.06 -18.69
CA HIS A 159 -1.83 1.45 -18.33
C HIS A 159 -2.12 1.63 -16.82
N ASP A 160 -2.78 0.65 -16.19
CA ASP A 160 -3.13 0.74 -14.77
C ASP A 160 -1.90 0.73 -13.87
N ILE A 161 -0.96 -0.21 -14.08
CA ILE A 161 0.25 -0.26 -13.25
C ILE A 161 1.14 0.96 -13.46
N LEU A 162 1.23 1.51 -14.67
CA LEU A 162 2.03 2.71 -14.92
C LEU A 162 1.46 3.92 -14.16
N SER A 163 0.14 4.10 -14.19
CA SER A 163 -0.54 5.18 -13.45
C SER A 163 -0.42 4.98 -11.93
N MET A 164 -0.63 3.75 -11.45
CA MET A 164 -0.51 3.42 -10.04
C MET A 164 0.92 3.62 -9.53
N TRP A 165 1.91 3.14 -10.28
CA TRP A 165 3.32 3.28 -9.89
C TRP A 165 3.78 4.73 -9.91
N ASP A 166 3.43 5.52 -10.93
CA ASP A 166 3.76 6.95 -10.95
C ASP A 166 3.22 7.67 -9.70
N PHE A 167 2.01 7.34 -9.24
CA PHE A 167 1.50 7.86 -7.98
C PHE A 167 2.27 7.31 -6.76
N PHE A 168 2.53 6.01 -6.67
CA PHE A 168 3.22 5.41 -5.52
C PHE A 168 4.68 5.83 -5.40
N GLU A 169 5.38 5.91 -6.52
CA GLU A 169 6.76 6.38 -6.64
C GLU A 169 6.87 7.79 -6.08
N HIS A 170 6.01 8.70 -6.55
CA HIS A 170 5.99 10.10 -6.10
C HIS A 170 5.21 10.31 -4.80
N THR A 171 4.90 9.28 -4.03
CA THR A 171 4.28 9.44 -2.70
C THR A 171 5.02 8.59 -1.69
N PHE A 172 4.64 7.32 -1.57
CA PHE A 172 5.15 6.37 -0.58
C PHE A 172 6.62 6.05 -0.81
N VAL A 173 7.03 5.72 -2.03
CA VAL A 173 8.42 5.29 -2.28
C VAL A 173 9.39 6.46 -2.11
N GLN A 174 9.10 7.63 -2.67
CA GLN A 174 9.95 8.82 -2.49
C GLN A 174 10.05 9.26 -1.02
N THR A 175 8.96 9.14 -0.24
CA THR A 175 8.94 9.61 1.15
C THR A 175 9.53 8.57 2.13
N TYR A 176 9.24 7.29 1.92
CA TYR A 176 9.53 6.21 2.87
C TYR A 176 10.57 5.20 2.37
N GLY A 177 11.07 5.35 1.14
CA GLY A 177 12.01 4.43 0.51
C GLY A 177 11.37 3.16 -0.06
N GLY A 178 10.06 2.99 0.09
CA GLY A 178 9.31 1.85 -0.45
C GLY A 178 7.83 1.90 -0.10
N MET A 179 7.08 0.96 -0.67
CA MET A 179 5.65 0.78 -0.43
C MET A 179 5.38 -0.68 -0.04
N ALA A 180 4.63 -0.88 1.05
CA ALA A 180 4.19 -2.21 1.45
C ALA A 180 2.86 -2.58 0.77
N ILE A 181 2.84 -3.72 0.11
CA ILE A 181 1.64 -4.43 -0.32
C ILE A 181 1.39 -5.54 0.70
N ILE A 182 0.13 -5.69 1.14
CA ILE A 182 -0.23 -6.71 2.10
C ILE A 182 -1.27 -7.61 1.43
N PRO A 183 -0.81 -8.67 0.75
CA PRO A 183 -1.70 -9.58 0.05
C PRO A 183 -2.47 -10.45 1.03
N SER A 184 -3.61 -10.95 0.57
CA SER A 184 -4.47 -11.82 1.35
C SER A 184 -4.36 -13.24 0.82
N GLY A 185 -4.00 -14.19 1.69
CA GLY A 185 -3.95 -15.63 1.37
C GLY A 185 -2.77 -16.11 0.51
N TRP A 186 -1.84 -15.24 0.13
CA TRP A 186 -0.75 -15.63 -0.77
C TRP A 186 0.25 -16.57 -0.11
N THR A 187 0.57 -17.67 -0.79
CA THR A 187 1.58 -18.66 -0.38
C THR A 187 2.97 -18.30 -0.88
N PHE A 188 3.99 -18.64 -0.10
CA PHE A 188 5.39 -18.53 -0.48
C PHE A 188 5.81 -19.77 -1.29
N ASP A 189 5.56 -19.74 -2.60
CA ASP A 189 5.89 -20.81 -3.55
C ASP A 189 6.13 -20.29 -4.99
N GLU A 190 6.41 -21.19 -5.94
CA GLU A 190 6.83 -20.81 -7.31
C GLU A 190 5.73 -20.06 -8.06
N SER A 191 4.46 -20.24 -7.70
CA SER A 191 3.33 -19.57 -8.34
C SER A 191 3.31 -18.06 -8.07
N PHE A 192 4.07 -17.58 -7.10
CA PHE A 192 4.24 -16.15 -6.80
C PHE A 192 4.57 -15.34 -8.06
N LYS A 193 5.51 -15.81 -8.88
CA LYS A 193 5.95 -15.11 -10.10
C LYS A 193 4.89 -15.03 -11.20
N ASP A 194 3.86 -15.88 -11.11
CA ASP A 194 2.79 -15.96 -12.10
C ASP A 194 1.59 -15.05 -11.74
N ARG A 195 1.54 -14.56 -10.50
CA ARG A 195 0.49 -13.65 -10.02
C ARG A 195 0.49 -12.34 -10.80
N VAL A 196 -0.71 -11.85 -11.14
CA VAL A 196 -0.90 -10.68 -12.00
C VAL A 196 -0.28 -9.44 -11.35
N ALA A 197 -0.46 -9.24 -10.05
CA ALA A 197 0.10 -8.11 -9.33
C ALA A 197 1.63 -8.19 -9.27
N VAL A 198 2.21 -9.38 -9.01
CA VAL A 198 3.68 -9.56 -8.99
C VAL A 198 4.29 -9.21 -10.34
N ARG A 199 3.75 -9.74 -11.43
CA ARG A 199 4.20 -9.44 -12.80
C ARG A 199 4.06 -7.97 -13.17
N SER A 200 3.02 -7.32 -12.64
CA SER A 200 2.79 -5.89 -12.86
C SER A 200 3.83 -5.06 -12.12
N PHE A 201 3.96 -5.23 -10.80
CA PHE A 201 4.93 -4.46 -10.00
C PHE A 201 6.38 -4.72 -10.42
N ALA A 202 6.74 -5.96 -10.74
CA ALA A 202 8.08 -6.30 -11.26
C ALA A 202 8.43 -5.59 -12.59
N SER A 203 7.44 -5.03 -13.29
CA SER A 203 7.69 -4.25 -14.52
C SER A 203 8.04 -2.78 -14.28
N VAL A 204 7.84 -2.29 -13.05
CA VAL A 204 7.99 -0.87 -12.70
C VAL A 204 8.88 -0.62 -11.49
N CYS A 205 8.96 -1.55 -10.53
CA CYS A 205 9.83 -1.44 -9.37
C CYS A 205 11.24 -1.96 -9.67
N ASN A 206 12.21 -1.47 -8.92
CA ASN A 206 13.61 -1.88 -9.00
C ASN A 206 13.91 -3.04 -8.04
N GLU A 207 13.24 -3.07 -6.89
CA GLU A 207 13.40 -4.12 -5.88
C GLU A 207 12.04 -4.60 -5.37
N MET A 208 12.00 -5.87 -4.98
CA MET A 208 10.86 -6.50 -4.33
C MET A 208 11.37 -7.44 -3.25
N MET A 209 10.88 -7.24 -2.03
CA MET A 209 11.16 -8.10 -0.87
C MET A 209 9.86 -8.67 -0.33
N VAL A 210 9.85 -9.95 0.02
CA VAL A 210 8.69 -10.61 0.63
C VAL A 210 9.00 -10.95 2.09
N THR A 211 8.06 -10.66 2.96
CA THR A 211 8.05 -11.14 4.35
C THR A 211 7.10 -12.32 4.44
N VAL A 212 7.58 -13.41 5.01
CA VAL A 212 6.87 -14.69 5.10
C VAL A 212 6.70 -15.06 6.56
N ASN A 213 5.51 -15.53 6.90
CA ASN A 213 5.28 -16.19 8.17
C ASN A 213 5.85 -17.62 8.10
N SER A 214 6.90 -17.88 8.87
CA SER A 214 7.62 -19.16 8.85
C SER A 214 6.80 -20.34 9.39
N GLU A 215 5.70 -20.10 10.09
CA GLU A 215 4.85 -21.14 10.69
C GLU A 215 3.84 -21.71 9.69
N ASN A 216 3.33 -20.89 8.77
CA ASN A 216 2.28 -21.27 7.81
C ASN A 216 2.65 -21.05 6.34
N ASN A 217 3.85 -20.52 6.07
CA ASN A 217 4.38 -20.27 4.74
C ASN A 217 3.54 -19.26 3.91
N PHE A 218 2.76 -18.40 4.57
CA PHE A 218 2.06 -17.29 3.90
C PHE A 218 2.94 -16.06 3.78
N ILE A 219 2.83 -15.37 2.65
CA ILE A 219 3.41 -14.05 2.43
C ILE A 219 2.54 -13.04 3.19
N THR A 220 3.14 -12.34 4.16
CA THR A 220 2.44 -11.37 5.01
C THR A 220 2.60 -9.94 4.50
N SER A 221 3.68 -9.65 3.78
CA SER A 221 3.89 -8.35 3.14
C SER A 221 4.88 -8.45 2.01
N ILE A 222 4.79 -7.52 1.07
CA ILE A 222 5.72 -7.33 -0.03
C ILE A 222 6.14 -5.87 -0.01
N LEU A 223 7.41 -5.59 0.19
CA LEU A 223 7.97 -4.25 0.04
C LEU A 223 8.46 -4.08 -1.39
N ILE A 224 8.03 -3.01 -2.06
CA ILE A 224 8.51 -2.62 -3.39
C ILE A 224 9.12 -1.22 -3.34
N SER A 225 10.21 -1.02 -4.10
CA SER A 225 10.94 0.26 -4.22
C SER A 225 11.53 0.47 -5.60
#